data_AF-A0A2V6HCP6-F1
#
_entry.id   AF-A0A2V6HCP6-F1
#
_cell.length_a   1.000
_cell.length_b   1.000
_cell.length_c   1.000
_cell.angle_alpha   90.00
_cell.angle_beta   90.00
_cell.angle_gamma   90.00
#
_symmetry.space_group_name_H-M   'P 1'
#
loop_
_entity.id
_entity.type
_entity.pdbx_description
1 polymer ?
#
loop_
_entity_poly.entity_id
_entity_poly.type
_entity_poly.pdbx_seq_one_letter_code
_entity_poly.pdbx_strand_id
1 'polypeptide(L)'
;MFGNLTGWAPSFFLLALALKFWMEPRGYRLRSFILKVILAAVTVGAIFLSYGTLKGIEPAVSLLAVLVSLKILEAHTAREFQVMVMMAWVLCLCGFLLSQDLAIAFCLFVAFALLIAALIQFHRGSSPGAFWLPLATTFKLLAQAAPVVVLLFLLFPRINTGFQLRIGDLHAARTGFSDRLSPGGIAALANSTDIAFRAEFPDNRTSPPDPMYWRGLVMWNCEGMEWRAPYAPASISGSGHPASDKTIRQRITIAPHGARWMFALDRPFGITSGAMLARGNYLYSVQPIRKPRRYE
;
A
#
# COMPACT_ATOMS: atom_id res chain seq x y z
N MET A 1 -14.23 2.87 -5.82
CA MET A 1 -13.66 4.10 -6.40
C MET A 1 -12.49 4.53 -5.53
N PHE A 2 -11.28 4.54 -6.09
CA PHE A 2 -9.98 4.88 -5.49
C PHE A 2 -9.98 5.61 -4.13
N GLY A 3 -10.03 4.87 -3.01
CA GLY A 3 -10.09 5.48 -1.67
C GLY A 3 -8.82 6.23 -1.23
N ASN A 4 -7.68 5.98 -1.89
CA ASN A 4 -6.38 6.57 -1.54
C ASN A 4 -5.74 7.44 -2.63
N LEU A 5 -6.27 7.44 -3.87
CA LEU A 5 -5.77 8.38 -4.89
C LEU A 5 -6.53 9.67 -4.75
N THR A 6 -5.80 10.78 -4.68
CA THR A 6 -6.37 12.12 -4.69
C THR A 6 -7.40 12.26 -5.82
N GLY A 7 -8.68 12.45 -5.45
CA GLY A 7 -9.80 12.45 -6.40
C GLY A 7 -9.71 13.52 -7.51
N TRP A 8 -8.83 14.50 -7.35
CA TRP A 8 -8.57 15.52 -8.37
C TRP A 8 -7.76 15.01 -9.57
N ALA A 9 -6.94 13.97 -9.42
CA ALA A 9 -6.08 13.47 -10.50
C ALA A 9 -6.86 12.90 -11.70
N PRO A 10 -7.90 12.04 -11.52
CA PRO A 10 -8.73 11.61 -12.64
C PRO A 10 -9.53 12.77 -13.26
N SER A 11 -10.00 13.71 -12.44
CA SER A 11 -10.69 14.92 -12.93
C SER A 11 -9.78 15.79 -13.80
N PHE A 12 -8.51 15.94 -13.43
CA PHE A 12 -7.51 16.65 -14.21
C PHE A 12 -7.21 15.96 -15.54
N PHE A 13 -7.13 14.63 -15.55
CA PHE A 13 -6.97 13.85 -16.79
C PHE A 13 -8.16 14.04 -17.74
N LEU A 14 -9.39 13.97 -17.23
CA LEU A 14 -10.60 14.20 -18.03
C LEU A 14 -10.67 15.64 -18.56
N LEU A 15 -10.32 16.62 -17.73
CA LEU A 15 -10.23 18.02 -18.13
C LEU A 15 -9.20 18.21 -19.25
N ALA A 16 -8.02 17.62 -19.12
CA ALA A 16 -6.95 17.67 -20.12
C ALA A 16 -7.40 17.06 -21.47
N LEU A 17 -8.12 15.94 -21.41
CA LEU A 17 -8.69 15.29 -22.59
C LEU A 17 -9.75 16.17 -23.27
N ALA A 18 -10.67 16.75 -22.49
CA ALA A 18 -11.72 17.63 -22.99
C ALA A 18 -11.13 18.91 -23.61
N LEU A 19 -10.14 19.52 -22.96
CA LEU A 19 -9.39 20.67 -23.46
C LEU A 19 -8.72 20.34 -24.80
N LYS A 20 -8.05 19.19 -24.93
CA LYS A 20 -7.44 18.79 -26.19
C LYS A 20 -8.49 18.62 -27.30
N PHE A 21 -9.56 17.88 -27.02
CA PHE A 21 -10.63 17.66 -27.99
C PHE A 21 -11.30 18.97 -28.42
N TRP A 22 -11.32 19.99 -27.55
CA TRP A 22 -11.83 21.31 -27.87
C TRP A 22 -10.84 22.21 -28.64
N MET A 23 -9.54 22.11 -28.33
CA MET A 23 -8.49 22.90 -28.98
C MET A 23 -8.15 22.40 -30.38
N GLU A 24 -8.24 21.09 -30.61
CA GLU A 24 -7.81 20.43 -31.85
C GLU A 24 -8.63 20.86 -33.10
N PRO A 25 -9.97 20.98 -33.04
CA PRO A 25 -10.78 21.53 -34.13
C PRO A 25 -10.52 23.02 -34.41
N ARG A 26 -10.01 23.76 -33.41
CA ARG A 26 -9.78 25.21 -33.48
C ARG A 26 -8.32 25.58 -33.79
N GLY A 27 -7.43 24.60 -33.92
CA GLY A 27 -6.01 24.81 -34.23
C GLY A 27 -5.20 25.51 -33.13
N TYR A 28 -5.74 25.64 -31.92
CA TYR A 28 -5.04 26.27 -30.80
C TYR A 28 -3.90 25.37 -30.31
N ARG A 29 -2.69 25.92 -30.25
CA ARG A 29 -1.51 25.24 -29.71
C ARG A 29 -1.10 25.91 -28.41
N LEU A 30 -0.82 25.13 -27.36
CA LEU A 30 -0.09 25.64 -26.20
C LEU A 30 1.37 25.92 -26.62
N ARG A 31 1.59 27.07 -27.25
CA ARG A 31 2.89 27.48 -27.79
C ARG A 31 3.88 27.90 -26.71
N SER A 32 3.40 28.37 -25.55
CA SER A 32 4.27 28.84 -24.48
C SER A 32 4.82 27.69 -23.64
N PHE A 33 6.12 27.43 -23.76
CA PHE A 33 6.88 26.51 -22.90
C PHE A 33 6.74 26.88 -21.41
N ILE A 34 6.68 28.18 -21.11
CA ILE A 34 6.57 28.71 -19.75
C ILE A 34 5.25 28.28 -19.11
N LEU A 35 4.14 28.34 -19.84
CA LEU A 35 2.83 27.90 -19.33
C LEU A 35 2.84 26.40 -18.98
N LYS A 36 3.55 25.59 -19.77
CA LYS A 36 3.69 24.14 -19.52
C LYS A 36 4.51 23.87 -18.25
N VAL A 37 5.63 24.58 -18.09
CA VAL A 37 6.46 24.46 -16.88
C VAL A 37 5.70 24.90 -15.64
N ILE A 38 4.94 25.99 -15.71
CA ILE A 38 4.08 26.44 -14.60
C ILE A 38 3.03 25.37 -14.27
N LEU A 39 2.33 24.83 -15.28
CA LEU A 39 1.31 23.80 -15.05
C LEU A 39 1.90 22.51 -14.46
N ALA A 40 3.09 22.10 -14.92
CA ALA A 40 3.83 20.98 -14.35
C ALA A 40 4.24 21.25 -12.90
N ALA A 41 4.79 22.44 -12.61
CA ALA A 41 5.17 22.82 -11.25
C ALA A 41 3.98 22.87 -10.29
N VAL A 42 2.84 23.42 -10.73
CA VAL A 42 1.60 23.48 -9.96
C VAL A 42 1.06 22.09 -9.66
N THR A 43 1.01 21.20 -10.66
CA THR A 43 0.49 19.83 -10.47
C THR A 43 1.41 18.98 -9.62
N VAL A 44 2.73 19.10 -9.75
CA VAL A 44 3.71 18.47 -8.85
C VAL A 44 3.58 19.01 -7.43
N GLY A 45 3.42 20.32 -7.27
CA GLY A 45 3.18 20.96 -5.97
C GLY A 45 1.87 20.46 -5.32
N ALA A 46 0.80 20.31 -6.10
CA ALA A 46 -0.46 19.75 -5.62
C ALA A 46 -0.33 18.30 -5.15
N ILE A 47 0.45 17.47 -5.84
CA ILE A 47 0.78 16.10 -5.40
C ILE A 47 1.55 16.14 -4.08
N PHE A 48 2.58 16.99 -3.99
CA PHE A 48 3.39 17.12 -2.77
C PHE A 48 2.54 17.56 -1.56
N LEU A 49 1.64 18.53 -1.74
CA LEU A 49 0.71 18.97 -0.70
C LEU A 49 -0.30 17.89 -0.31
N SER A 50 -0.73 17.06 -1.28
CA SER A 50 -1.73 16.02 -1.03
C SER A 50 -1.17 14.81 -0.29
N TYR A 51 0.05 14.38 -0.62
CA TYR A 51 0.65 13.16 -0.04
C TYR A 51 1.74 13.45 1.01
N GLY A 52 2.23 14.68 1.13
CA GLY A 52 3.32 15.07 2.04
C GLY A 52 4.69 14.47 1.69
N THR A 53 4.76 13.60 0.68
CA THR A 53 5.98 12.93 0.20
C THR A 53 5.84 12.58 -1.28
N LEU A 54 6.97 12.60 -2.00
CA LEU A 54 7.06 12.07 -3.38
C LEU A 54 7.52 10.61 -3.42
N LYS A 55 7.86 10.04 -2.25
CA LYS A 55 8.30 8.64 -2.14
C LYS A 55 7.09 7.78 -1.82
N GLY A 56 6.63 7.01 -2.81
CA GLY A 56 5.52 6.07 -2.68
C GLY A 56 4.93 5.71 -4.04
N ILE A 57 4.21 4.60 -4.09
CA ILE A 57 3.55 4.15 -5.33
C ILE A 57 2.36 5.07 -5.67
N GLU A 58 1.57 5.47 -4.67
CA GLU A 58 0.42 6.36 -4.84
C GLU A 58 0.80 7.72 -5.46
N PRO A 59 1.77 8.49 -4.90
CA PRO A 59 2.22 9.74 -5.53
C PRO A 59 2.90 9.50 -6.89
N ALA A 60 3.58 8.36 -7.10
CA ALA A 60 4.19 8.04 -8.38
C ALA A 60 3.15 7.78 -9.48
N VAL A 61 2.05 7.09 -9.16
CA VAL A 61 0.93 6.85 -10.09
C VAL A 61 0.19 8.17 -10.37
N SER A 62 -0.04 9.01 -9.35
CA SER A 62 -0.61 10.35 -9.55
C SER A 62 0.28 11.23 -10.42
N LEU A 63 1.60 11.18 -10.22
CA LEU A 63 2.57 11.89 -11.05
C LEU A 63 2.53 11.39 -12.49
N LEU A 64 2.49 10.07 -12.69
CA LEU A 64 2.39 9.49 -14.03
C LEU A 64 1.09 9.90 -14.73
N ALA A 65 -0.06 9.88 -14.03
CA ALA A 65 -1.34 10.34 -14.57
C ALA A 65 -1.30 11.83 -14.97
N VAL A 66 -0.70 12.68 -14.14
CA VAL A 66 -0.49 14.10 -14.43
C VAL A 66 0.42 14.28 -15.64
N LEU A 67 1.56 13.59 -15.69
CA LEU A 67 2.51 13.67 -16.80
C LEU A 67 1.88 13.23 -18.11
N VAL A 68 1.08 12.16 -18.10
CA VAL A 68 0.29 11.74 -19.26
C VAL A 68 -0.72 12.83 -19.66
N SER A 69 -1.41 13.44 -18.70
CA SER A 69 -2.37 14.53 -18.96
C SER A 69 -1.69 15.73 -19.64
N LEU A 70 -0.53 16.16 -19.13
CA LEU A 70 0.28 17.20 -19.75
C LEU A 70 0.79 16.79 -21.14
N LYS A 71 1.20 15.53 -21.31
CA LYS A 71 1.70 15.03 -22.59
C LYS A 71 0.60 15.00 -23.65
N ILE A 72 -0.64 14.71 -23.25
CA ILE A 72 -1.82 14.81 -24.12
C ILE A 72 -1.93 16.21 -24.70
N LEU A 73 -1.82 17.27 -23.90
CA LEU A 73 -1.92 18.66 -24.38
C LEU A 73 -0.79 19.06 -25.34
N GLU A 74 0.37 18.41 -25.28
CA GLU A 74 1.54 18.73 -26.12
C GLU A 74 1.64 17.89 -27.39
N ALA A 75 1.04 16.69 -27.42
CA ALA A 75 1.26 15.75 -28.50
C ALA A 75 0.64 16.20 -29.82
N HIS A 76 1.49 16.43 -30.82
CA HIS A 76 1.15 16.86 -32.17
C HIS A 76 1.77 15.99 -33.28
N THR A 77 2.73 15.13 -32.93
CA THR A 77 3.42 14.26 -33.90
C THR A 77 2.96 12.81 -33.80
N ALA A 78 3.12 12.06 -34.90
CA ALA A 78 2.84 10.62 -34.93
C ALA A 78 3.66 9.83 -33.88
N ARG A 79 4.90 10.26 -33.65
CA ARG A 79 5.76 9.67 -32.61
C ARG A 79 5.20 9.92 -31.21
N GLU A 80 4.71 11.13 -30.95
CA GLU A 80 4.12 11.45 -29.65
C GLU A 80 2.83 10.68 -29.39
N PHE A 81 2.04 10.37 -30.42
CA PHE A 81 0.88 9.48 -30.29
C PHE A 81 1.26 8.09 -29.78
N GLN A 82 2.30 7.47 -30.35
CA GLN A 82 2.80 6.17 -29.90
C GLN A 82 3.29 6.21 -28.45
N VAL A 83 4.01 7.27 -28.08
CA VAL A 83 4.47 7.48 -26.69
C VAL A 83 3.30 7.62 -25.73
N MET A 84 2.25 8.37 -26.11
CA MET A 84 1.05 8.50 -25.28
C MET A 84 0.35 7.16 -25.06
N VAL A 85 0.21 6.34 -26.10
CA VAL A 85 -0.40 5.00 -25.99
C VAL A 85 0.42 4.10 -25.06
N MET A 86 1.76 4.10 -25.19
CA MET A 86 2.66 3.39 -24.27
C MET A 86 2.46 3.83 -22.82
N MET A 87 2.44 5.14 -22.55
CA MET A 87 2.23 5.65 -21.21
C MET A 87 0.83 5.30 -20.66
N ALA A 88 -0.19 5.31 -21.52
CA ALA A 88 -1.54 4.91 -21.13
C ALA A 88 -1.64 3.42 -20.77
N TRP A 89 -0.93 2.53 -21.47
CA TRP A 89 -0.81 1.12 -21.06
C TRP A 89 -0.07 0.95 -19.74
N VAL A 90 1.00 1.72 -19.49
CA VAL A 90 1.67 1.73 -18.18
C VAL A 90 0.69 2.16 -17.09
N LEU A 91 -0.14 3.18 -17.34
CA LEU A 91 -1.15 3.63 -16.38
C LEU A 91 -2.23 2.56 -16.15
N CYS A 92 -2.65 1.82 -17.19
CA CYS A 92 -3.57 0.68 -17.03
C CYS A 92 -2.95 -0.42 -16.16
N LEU A 93 -1.67 -0.74 -16.39
CA LEU A 93 -0.94 -1.72 -15.59
C LEU A 93 -0.83 -1.28 -14.12
N CYS A 94 -0.50 -0.01 -13.86
CA CYS A 94 -0.52 0.55 -12.51
C CYS A 94 -1.90 0.40 -11.88
N GLY A 95 -2.97 0.81 -12.58
CA GLY A 95 -4.34 0.69 -12.07
C GLY A 95 -4.72 -0.76 -11.72
N PHE A 96 -4.30 -1.72 -12.55
CA PHE A 96 -4.58 -3.14 -12.33
C PHE A 96 -3.80 -3.71 -11.14
N LEU A 97 -2.55 -3.26 -10.93
CA LEU A 97 -1.72 -3.67 -9.81
C LEU A 97 -2.20 -3.08 -8.47
N LEU A 98 -2.77 -1.87 -8.48
CA LEU A 98 -3.24 -1.20 -7.27
C LEU A 98 -4.64 -1.67 -6.83
N SER A 99 -5.48 -2.13 -7.75
CA SER A 99 -6.88 -2.47 -7.48
C SER A 99 -7.21 -3.92 -7.79
N GLN A 100 -7.68 -4.67 -6.81
CA GLN A 100 -8.15 -6.05 -6.96
C GLN A 100 -9.66 -6.18 -7.20
N ASP A 101 -10.34 -5.07 -7.48
CA ASP A 101 -11.76 -5.07 -7.84
C ASP A 101 -11.95 -5.57 -9.28
N LEU A 102 -12.84 -6.56 -9.45
CA LEU A 102 -13.19 -7.13 -10.75
C LEU A 102 -13.77 -6.08 -11.72
N ALA A 103 -14.58 -5.14 -11.22
CA ALA A 103 -15.16 -4.09 -12.03
C ALA A 103 -14.08 -3.14 -12.58
N ILE A 104 -13.09 -2.81 -11.76
CA ILE A 104 -11.95 -1.98 -12.18
C ILE A 104 -11.08 -2.75 -13.17
N ALA A 105 -10.81 -4.03 -12.92
CA ALA A 105 -10.07 -4.88 -13.85
C ALA A 105 -10.75 -4.94 -15.24
N PHE A 106 -12.08 -5.10 -15.27
CA PHE A 106 -12.85 -5.08 -16.52
C PHE A 106 -12.76 -3.73 -17.23
N CYS A 107 -12.92 -2.61 -16.50
CA CYS A 107 -12.78 -1.27 -17.05
C CYS A 107 -11.38 -1.03 -17.67
N LEU A 108 -10.33 -1.43 -16.96
CA LEU A 108 -8.95 -1.32 -17.45
C LEU A 108 -8.69 -2.22 -18.65
N PHE A 109 -9.28 -3.42 -18.69
CA PHE A 109 -9.19 -4.31 -19.85
C PHE A 109 -9.86 -3.69 -21.09
N VAL A 110 -11.04 -3.09 -20.92
CA VAL A 110 -11.72 -2.36 -22.01
C VAL A 110 -10.87 -1.18 -22.47
N ALA A 111 -10.32 -0.39 -21.55
CA ALA A 111 -9.42 0.72 -21.90
C ALA A 111 -8.17 0.23 -22.65
N PHE A 112 -7.56 -0.86 -22.22
CA PHE A 112 -6.42 -1.50 -22.88
C PHE A 112 -6.75 -1.93 -24.31
N ALA A 113 -7.92 -2.55 -24.53
CA ALA A 113 -8.40 -2.94 -25.85
C ALA A 113 -8.68 -1.74 -26.75
N LEU A 114 -9.28 -0.66 -26.21
CA LEU A 114 -9.51 0.58 -26.94
C LEU A 114 -8.20 1.26 -27.36
N LEU A 115 -7.17 1.22 -26.51
CA LEU A 115 -5.83 1.73 -26.85
C LEU A 115 -5.18 0.94 -27.99
N ILE A 116 -5.34 -0.39 -28.03
CA ILE A 116 -4.91 -1.22 -29.17
C ILE A 116 -5.66 -0.80 -30.44
N ALA A 117 -6.99 -0.68 -30.36
CA ALA A 117 -7.81 -0.28 -31.50
C ALA A 117 -7.43 1.10 -32.04
N ALA A 118 -7.16 2.06 -31.15
CA ALA A 118 -6.69 3.39 -31.49
C ALA A 118 -5.32 3.36 -32.19
N LEU A 119 -4.38 2.53 -31.71
CA LEU A 119 -3.07 2.37 -32.33
C LEU A 119 -3.16 1.74 -33.73
N ILE A 120 -4.01 0.71 -33.90
CA ILE A 120 -4.27 0.09 -35.19
C ILE A 120 -4.89 1.10 -36.15
N GLN A 121 -5.90 1.85 -35.72
CA GLN A 121 -6.53 2.88 -36.55
C GLN A 121 -5.53 3.96 -36.96
N PHE A 122 -4.65 4.37 -36.04
CA PHE A 122 -3.61 5.36 -36.31
C PHE A 122 -2.63 4.90 -37.40
N HIS A 123 -2.18 3.64 -37.36
CA HIS A 123 -1.27 3.10 -38.39
C HIS A 123 -1.95 2.77 -39.72
N ARG A 124 -3.26 2.46 -39.72
CA ARG A 124 -4.01 2.18 -40.95
C ARG A 124 -4.34 3.44 -41.76
N GLY A 125 -4.41 4.59 -41.11
CA GLY A 125 -4.87 5.84 -41.74
C GLY A 125 -6.40 5.92 -41.88
N SER A 126 -6.90 7.12 -42.15
CA SER A 126 -8.34 7.42 -42.24
C SER A 126 -8.96 6.85 -43.51
N SER A 127 -9.36 5.58 -43.50
CA SER A 127 -10.27 5.03 -44.52
C SER A 127 -11.72 5.21 -44.06
N PRO A 128 -12.56 5.98 -44.79
CA PRO A 128 -13.96 6.16 -44.42
C PRO A 128 -14.72 4.83 -44.49
N GLY A 129 -15.43 4.47 -43.41
CA GLY A 129 -16.36 3.33 -43.36
C GLY A 129 -15.91 2.07 -42.62
N ALA A 130 -14.64 1.96 -42.21
CA ALA A 130 -14.09 0.71 -41.70
C ALA A 130 -13.92 0.65 -40.16
N PHE A 131 -14.76 1.30 -39.34
CA PHE A 131 -14.60 1.30 -37.87
C PHE A 131 -14.59 -0.11 -37.24
N TRP A 132 -15.29 -1.06 -37.85
CA TRP A 132 -15.36 -2.45 -37.41
C TRP A 132 -14.07 -3.23 -37.65
N LEU A 133 -13.26 -2.83 -38.63
CA LEU A 133 -12.08 -3.58 -39.07
C LEU A 133 -10.90 -3.50 -38.08
N PRO A 134 -10.57 -2.32 -37.51
CA PRO A 134 -9.63 -2.21 -36.38
C PRO A 134 -10.10 -3.03 -35.19
N LEU A 135 -11.39 -3.00 -34.86
CA LEU A 135 -11.93 -3.71 -33.70
C LEU A 135 -11.82 -5.23 -33.86
N ALA A 136 -12.12 -5.74 -35.05
CA ALA A 136 -11.91 -7.16 -35.38
C ALA A 136 -10.42 -7.54 -35.30
N THR A 137 -9.52 -6.65 -35.73
CA THR A 137 -8.06 -6.87 -35.64
C THR A 137 -7.60 -6.89 -34.18
N THR A 138 -8.09 -5.97 -33.34
CA THR A 138 -7.86 -5.94 -31.89
C THR A 138 -8.31 -7.25 -31.24
N PHE A 139 -9.53 -7.70 -31.56
CA PHE A 139 -10.06 -8.95 -31.01
C PHE A 139 -9.21 -10.16 -31.42
N LYS A 140 -8.76 -10.21 -32.68
CA LYS A 140 -7.85 -11.26 -33.16
C LYS A 140 -6.52 -11.27 -32.40
N LEU A 141 -5.92 -10.10 -32.14
CA LEU A 141 -4.69 -10.00 -31.36
C LEU A 141 -4.89 -10.44 -29.90
N LEU A 142 -5.99 -10.05 -29.27
CA LEU A 142 -6.34 -10.49 -27.91
C LEU A 142 -6.57 -12.00 -27.85
N ALA A 143 -7.26 -12.57 -28.85
CA ALA A 143 -7.48 -14.01 -28.95
C ALA A 143 -6.17 -14.79 -29.14
N GLN A 144 -5.21 -14.25 -29.90
CA GLN A 144 -3.87 -14.83 -30.05
C GLN A 144 -3.02 -14.71 -28.77
N ALA A 145 -3.24 -13.68 -27.96
CA ALA A 145 -2.57 -13.52 -26.67
C ALA A 145 -3.13 -14.47 -25.60
N ALA A 146 -4.40 -14.88 -25.69
CA ALA A 146 -5.05 -15.72 -24.69
C ALA A 146 -4.33 -17.06 -24.41
N PRO A 147 -3.86 -17.84 -25.42
CA PRO A 147 -3.03 -19.03 -25.18
C PRO A 147 -1.76 -18.75 -24.38
N VAL A 148 -1.09 -17.63 -24.65
CA VAL A 148 0.13 -17.23 -23.92
C VAL A 148 -0.23 -16.88 -22.48
N VAL A 149 -1.34 -16.16 -22.25
CA VAL A 149 -1.84 -15.87 -20.91
C VAL A 149 -2.16 -17.16 -20.16
N VAL A 150 -2.84 -18.12 -20.78
CA VAL A 150 -3.15 -19.43 -20.17
C VAL A 150 -1.88 -20.21 -19.87
N LEU A 151 -0.90 -20.21 -20.77
CA LEU A 151 0.39 -20.88 -20.55
C LEU A 151 1.15 -20.26 -19.38
N LEU A 152 1.29 -18.92 -19.35
CA LEU A 152 1.88 -18.20 -18.22
C LEU A 152 1.10 -18.47 -16.93
N PHE A 153 -0.23 -18.52 -17.05
CA PHE A 153 -1.12 -18.81 -15.94
C PHE A 153 -0.88 -20.20 -15.32
N LEU A 154 -0.57 -21.21 -16.14
CA LEU A 154 -0.25 -22.57 -15.68
C LEU A 154 1.19 -22.73 -15.20
N LEU A 155 2.15 -22.08 -15.87
CA LEU A 155 3.59 -22.19 -15.55
C LEU A 155 3.98 -21.42 -14.29
N PHE A 156 3.29 -20.33 -13.98
CA PHE A 156 3.50 -19.59 -12.74
C PHE A 156 2.51 -20.10 -11.68
N PRO A 157 2.94 -20.97 -10.75
CA PRO A 157 2.07 -21.38 -9.65
C PRO A 157 1.57 -20.11 -8.96
N ARG A 158 0.25 -19.95 -8.83
CA ARG A 158 -0.35 -18.85 -8.07
C ARG A 158 0.12 -19.02 -6.62
N ILE A 159 1.26 -18.43 -6.27
CA ILE A 159 1.66 -18.27 -4.89
C ILE A 159 0.58 -17.35 -4.32
N ASN A 160 -0.33 -17.94 -3.54
CA ASN A 160 -1.53 -17.29 -3.03
C ASN A 160 -1.22 -16.28 -1.92
N THR A 161 -0.02 -15.72 -1.93
CA THR A 161 0.30 -14.46 -1.25
C THR A 161 -0.33 -13.39 -2.11
N GLY A 162 -1.58 -13.02 -1.81
CA GLY A 162 -2.32 -12.01 -2.55
C GLY A 162 -1.38 -10.88 -2.96
N PHE A 163 -1.19 -10.71 -4.27
CA PHE A 163 -0.33 -9.70 -4.89
C PHE A 163 -0.92 -8.28 -4.70
N GLN A 164 -1.53 -8.03 -3.55
CA GLN A 164 -1.69 -6.69 -3.06
C GLN A 164 -0.26 -6.24 -2.77
N LEU A 165 0.27 -5.35 -3.61
CA LEU A 165 1.33 -4.46 -3.17
C LEU A 165 0.74 -3.57 -2.05
N ARG A 166 0.40 -4.15 -0.88
CA ARG A 166 0.15 -3.44 0.37
C ARG A 166 1.49 -2.92 0.87
N ILE A 167 2.08 -2.01 0.10
CA ILE A 167 3.31 -1.30 0.44
C ILE A 167 2.95 0.06 1.08
N GLY A 168 1.80 0.08 1.79
CA GLY A 168 1.42 1.12 2.75
C GLY A 168 1.78 0.75 4.18
N ASP A 169 1.96 -0.54 4.49
CA ASP A 169 2.39 -1.03 5.80
C ASP A 169 3.27 -2.28 5.66
N LEU A 170 4.46 -2.11 5.08
CA LEU A 170 5.56 -3.10 5.12
C LEU A 170 6.05 -3.42 6.55
N HIS A 171 5.35 -2.93 7.58
CA HIS A 171 5.67 -3.07 8.99
C HIS A 171 4.64 -3.90 9.78
N ALA A 172 3.51 -4.32 9.19
CA ALA A 172 2.45 -5.04 9.92
C ALA A 172 2.18 -6.48 9.44
N ALA A 173 2.73 -6.90 8.29
CA ALA A 173 2.51 -8.24 7.73
C ALA A 173 3.77 -9.12 7.83
N ARG A 174 4.41 -9.15 9.01
CA ARG A 174 5.23 -10.30 9.38
C ARG A 174 4.32 -11.29 10.10
N THR A 175 4.40 -12.55 9.74
CA THR A 175 3.79 -13.70 10.42
C THR A 175 4.17 -13.68 11.90
N GLY A 176 3.38 -12.99 12.72
CA GLY A 176 3.77 -12.58 14.06
C GLY A 176 2.58 -12.02 14.85
N PHE A 177 2.81 -11.82 16.15
CA PHE A 177 1.85 -11.23 17.08
C PHE A 177 1.26 -9.92 16.51
N SER A 178 -0.07 -9.78 16.50
CA SER A 178 -0.80 -8.67 15.86
C SER A 178 -1.62 -7.85 16.86
N ASP A 179 -2.08 -6.67 16.45
CA ASP A 179 -3.04 -5.82 17.20
C ASP A 179 -4.50 -6.25 17.03
N ARG A 180 -4.74 -7.30 16.25
CA ARG A 180 -6.04 -7.89 15.98
C ARG A 180 -6.00 -9.37 16.26
N LEU A 181 -7.07 -9.89 16.83
CA LEU A 181 -7.25 -11.30 17.10
C LEU A 181 -8.56 -11.75 16.48
N SER A 182 -8.50 -12.77 15.62
CA SER A 182 -9.66 -13.44 15.05
C SER A 182 -9.52 -14.95 15.21
N PRO A 183 -10.63 -15.71 15.22
CA PRO A 183 -10.61 -17.16 15.19
C PRO A 183 -9.72 -17.68 14.04
N GLY A 184 -8.77 -18.55 14.35
CA GLY A 184 -7.80 -19.08 13.40
C GLY A 184 -6.52 -18.24 13.22
N GLY A 185 -6.49 -16.98 13.66
CA GLY A 185 -5.29 -16.13 13.56
C GLY A 185 -4.10 -16.63 14.39
N ILE A 186 -4.37 -17.21 15.57
CA ILE A 186 -3.33 -17.81 16.43
C ILE A 186 -2.67 -19.03 15.77
N ALA A 187 -3.39 -19.80 14.95
CA ALA A 187 -2.85 -20.98 14.30
C ALA A 187 -1.71 -20.61 13.33
N ALA A 188 -1.80 -19.45 12.67
CA ALA A 188 -0.72 -18.94 11.82
C ALA A 188 0.52 -18.53 12.65
N LEU A 189 0.34 -18.01 13.86
CA LEU A 189 1.43 -17.66 14.78
C LEU A 189 2.13 -18.91 15.32
N ALA A 190 1.39 -19.96 15.64
CA ALA A 190 1.94 -21.21 16.16
C ALA A 190 2.85 -21.94 15.15
N ASN A 191 2.66 -21.72 13.85
CA ASN A 191 3.49 -22.27 12.79
C ASN A 191 4.72 -21.42 12.45
N SER A 192 4.91 -20.26 13.10
CA SER A 192 6.06 -19.38 12.87
C SER A 192 7.23 -19.75 13.79
N THR A 193 8.41 -19.91 13.20
CA THR A 193 9.68 -20.13 13.94
C THR A 193 10.48 -18.84 14.16
N ASP A 194 9.90 -17.68 13.83
CA ASP A 194 10.58 -16.39 13.99
C ASP A 194 10.77 -16.03 15.46
N ILE A 195 11.95 -15.50 15.79
CA ILE A 195 12.27 -15.05 17.15
C ILE A 195 11.50 -13.76 17.46
N ALA A 196 10.54 -13.82 18.39
CA ALA A 196 9.82 -12.63 18.86
C ALA A 196 10.67 -11.76 19.82
N PHE A 197 11.25 -12.39 20.85
CA PHE A 197 12.13 -11.75 21.82
C PHE A 197 12.99 -12.78 22.53
N ARG A 198 14.02 -12.31 23.24
CA ARG A 198 14.82 -13.09 24.20
C ARG A 198 14.71 -12.45 25.57
N ALA A 199 14.56 -13.25 26.61
CA ALA A 199 14.53 -12.78 27.99
C ALA A 199 15.67 -13.38 28.80
N GLU A 200 16.31 -12.54 29.60
CA GLU A 200 17.36 -12.89 30.56
C GLU A 200 16.87 -12.52 31.96
N PHE A 201 17.14 -13.37 32.95
CA PHE A 201 16.83 -13.12 34.36
C PHE A 201 18.14 -12.92 35.13
N PRO A 202 18.65 -11.68 35.23
CA PRO A 202 20.00 -11.42 35.77
C PRO A 202 20.16 -11.82 37.24
N ASP A 203 19.10 -11.75 38.05
CA ASP A 203 19.23 -11.89 39.50
C ASP A 203 19.23 -13.35 40.00
N ASN A 204 18.90 -14.36 39.17
CA ASN A 204 18.88 -15.82 39.45
C ASN A 204 18.31 -16.31 40.81
N ARG A 205 17.81 -15.41 41.66
CA ARG A 205 17.30 -15.64 43.02
C ARG A 205 15.83 -16.05 43.02
N THR A 206 15.13 -15.75 41.94
CA THR A 206 13.71 -16.08 41.74
C THR A 206 13.63 -16.92 40.47
N SER A 207 13.40 -18.23 40.60
CA SER A 207 13.09 -19.07 39.44
C SER A 207 11.88 -18.45 38.73
N PRO A 208 11.93 -18.22 37.40
CA PRO A 208 10.78 -17.68 36.70
C PRO A 208 9.58 -18.60 36.91
N PRO A 209 8.38 -18.05 37.19
CA PRO A 209 7.18 -18.84 37.43
C PRO A 209 6.80 -19.60 36.16
N ASP A 210 6.53 -20.89 36.30
CA ASP A 210 5.93 -21.72 35.25
C ASP A 210 4.42 -21.82 35.55
N PRO A 211 3.51 -21.40 34.65
CA PRO A 211 3.73 -20.92 33.28
C PRO A 211 4.21 -19.45 33.16
N MET A 212 5.21 -19.23 32.29
CA MET A 212 5.70 -17.90 31.95
C MET A 212 4.74 -17.17 31.00
N TYR A 213 3.80 -16.43 31.57
CA TYR A 213 2.84 -15.65 30.79
C TYR A 213 3.45 -14.31 30.34
N TRP A 214 3.83 -14.23 29.07
CA TRP A 214 4.37 -13.01 28.45
C TRP A 214 3.24 -12.12 27.93
N ARG A 215 2.98 -11.03 28.63
CA ARG A 215 1.95 -10.05 28.27
C ARG A 215 2.53 -9.08 27.24
N GLY A 216 1.88 -9.00 26.07
CA GLY A 216 2.24 -8.05 24.99
C GLY A 216 1.22 -6.92 24.81
N LEU A 217 -0.04 -7.29 24.58
CA LEU A 217 -1.11 -6.35 24.28
C LEU A 217 -2.43 -6.86 24.86
N VAL A 218 -3.30 -5.93 25.27
CA VAL A 218 -4.63 -6.26 25.79
C VAL A 218 -5.68 -5.66 24.85
N MET A 219 -6.48 -6.54 24.25
CA MET A 219 -7.50 -6.20 23.27
C MET A 219 -8.87 -6.23 23.94
N TRP A 220 -9.41 -5.05 24.23
CA TRP A 220 -10.68 -4.89 24.94
C TRP A 220 -11.85 -4.68 23.98
N ASN A 221 -11.57 -4.19 22.77
CA ASN A 221 -12.61 -3.84 21.80
C ASN A 221 -12.97 -5.09 21.01
N CYS A 222 -14.16 -5.62 21.26
CA CYS A 222 -14.71 -6.75 20.51
C CYS A 222 -15.72 -6.23 19.48
N GLU A 223 -15.42 -6.41 18.20
CA GLU A 223 -16.32 -6.12 17.08
C GLU A 223 -16.71 -7.44 16.42
N GLY A 224 -17.83 -8.03 16.84
CA GLY A 224 -18.27 -9.35 16.39
C GLY A 224 -17.36 -10.46 16.89
N MET A 225 -16.59 -11.07 15.98
CA MET A 225 -15.63 -12.15 16.28
C MET A 225 -14.17 -11.68 16.20
N GLU A 226 -13.92 -10.37 16.16
CA GLU A 226 -12.58 -9.79 16.09
C GLU A 226 -12.32 -8.93 17.33
N TRP A 227 -11.24 -9.20 18.06
CA TRP A 227 -10.75 -8.36 19.14
C TRP A 227 -9.66 -7.44 18.62
N ARG A 228 -9.74 -6.16 18.96
CA ARG A 228 -8.77 -5.14 18.53
C ARG A 228 -8.13 -4.44 19.72
N ALA A 229 -6.86 -4.11 19.55
CA ALA A 229 -6.15 -3.24 20.46
C ALA A 229 -6.68 -1.79 20.36
N PRO A 230 -6.60 -1.02 21.45
CA PRO A 230 -6.94 0.40 21.39
C PRO A 230 -5.96 1.17 20.49
N TYR A 231 -6.50 2.03 19.62
CA TYR A 231 -5.71 2.88 18.71
C TYR A 231 -4.75 3.82 19.47
N ALA A 232 -5.19 4.34 20.60
CA ALA A 232 -4.40 5.15 21.51
C ALA A 232 -4.52 4.57 22.94
N PRO A 233 -3.49 3.87 23.45
CA PRO A 233 -3.54 3.34 24.80
C PRO A 233 -3.58 4.48 25.83
N ALA A 234 -4.52 4.39 26.77
CA ALA A 234 -4.51 5.29 27.93
C ALA A 234 -3.32 4.92 28.83
N SER A 235 -2.40 5.88 29.01
CA SER A 235 -1.30 5.74 29.97
C SER A 235 -1.85 5.69 31.38
N ILE A 236 -1.35 4.76 32.19
CA ILE A 236 -1.58 4.74 33.63
C ILE A 236 -0.29 5.14 34.32
N SER A 237 -0.39 5.98 35.36
CA SER A 237 0.74 6.21 36.27
C SER A 237 1.10 4.86 36.88
N GLY A 238 2.36 4.45 36.77
CA GLY A 238 2.84 3.21 37.37
C GLY A 238 2.42 3.17 38.83
N SER A 239 1.54 2.24 39.20
CA SER A 239 1.21 2.02 40.60
C SER A 239 2.53 1.69 41.30
N GLY A 240 2.80 2.38 42.42
CA GLY A 240 4.04 2.21 43.18
C GLY A 240 4.44 0.75 43.37
N HIS A 241 5.75 0.52 43.52
CA HIS A 241 6.36 -0.79 43.67
C HIS A 241 5.46 -1.73 44.48
N PRO A 242 4.99 -2.86 43.91
CA PRO A 242 4.21 -3.79 44.69
C PRO A 242 5.08 -4.23 45.88
N ALA A 243 4.52 -4.13 47.09
CA ALA A 243 5.13 -4.62 48.33
C ALA A 243 5.10 -6.16 48.37
N SER A 244 5.62 -6.80 47.31
CA SER A 244 5.63 -8.23 47.12
C SER A 244 7.08 -8.69 47.00
N ASP A 245 7.45 -9.67 47.81
CA ASP A 245 8.75 -10.35 47.85
C ASP A 245 9.03 -11.21 46.59
N LYS A 246 8.28 -10.98 45.51
CA LYS A 246 8.31 -11.74 44.24
C LYS A 246 8.52 -10.81 43.04
N THR A 247 9.30 -9.75 43.21
CA THR A 247 9.74 -8.95 42.07
C THR A 247 10.77 -9.74 41.26
N ILE A 248 10.56 -9.81 39.94
CA ILE A 248 11.46 -10.49 39.03
C ILE A 248 12.07 -9.42 38.13
N ARG A 249 13.37 -9.22 38.28
CA ARG A 249 14.13 -8.43 37.33
C ARG A 249 14.32 -9.26 36.07
N GLN A 250 13.90 -8.68 34.95
CA GLN A 250 14.00 -9.28 33.63
C GLN A 250 14.73 -8.31 32.71
N ARG A 251 15.44 -8.85 31.73
CA ARG A 251 16.05 -8.06 30.67
C ARG A 251 15.65 -8.67 29.34
N ILE A 252 14.94 -7.89 28.54
CA ILE A 252 14.32 -8.38 27.31
C ILE A 252 14.97 -7.72 26.11
N THR A 253 15.34 -8.53 25.12
CA THR A 253 15.77 -8.08 23.79
C THR A 253 14.69 -8.44 22.79
N ILE A 254 13.94 -7.44 22.33
CA ILE A 254 12.83 -7.62 21.40
C ILE A 254 13.32 -7.47 19.95
N ALA A 255 12.84 -8.35 19.06
CA ALA A 255 13.13 -8.29 17.64
C ALA A 255 12.37 -7.14 16.94
N PRO A 256 12.90 -6.61 15.82
CA PRO A 256 12.20 -5.59 15.04
C PRO A 256 10.93 -6.17 14.43
N HIS A 257 9.78 -5.65 14.85
CA HIS A 257 8.46 -6.08 14.39
C HIS A 257 7.59 -4.93 13.89
N GLY A 258 8.09 -3.69 13.90
CA GLY A 258 7.43 -2.54 13.28
C GLY A 258 6.24 -1.96 14.03
N ALA A 259 5.82 -2.59 15.12
CA ALA A 259 4.76 -2.08 15.99
C ALA A 259 5.30 -1.49 17.29
N ARG A 260 4.39 -1.10 18.18
CA ARG A 260 4.69 -0.39 19.43
C ARG A 260 4.49 -1.24 20.67
N TRP A 261 3.94 -2.45 20.57
CA TRP A 261 3.79 -3.31 21.76
C TRP A 261 5.13 -3.88 22.21
N MET A 262 5.25 -4.07 23.52
CA MET A 262 6.43 -4.66 24.15
C MET A 262 5.98 -5.82 25.04
N PHE A 263 6.84 -6.81 25.22
CA PHE A 263 6.56 -7.97 26.07
C PHE A 263 7.11 -7.78 27.47
N ALA A 264 6.37 -8.25 28.47
CA ALA A 264 6.85 -8.36 29.85
C ALA A 264 6.15 -9.52 30.56
N LEU A 265 6.80 -10.10 31.56
CA LEU A 265 6.21 -11.16 32.36
C LEU A 265 5.05 -10.64 33.22
N ASP A 266 3.89 -11.28 33.09
CA ASP A 266 2.61 -11.04 33.78
C ASP A 266 2.18 -9.57 33.93
N ARG A 267 2.74 -8.84 34.90
CA ARG A 267 2.37 -7.46 35.23
C ARG A 267 3.63 -6.58 35.41
N PRO A 268 4.13 -5.94 34.34
CA PRO A 268 5.17 -4.93 34.45
C PRO A 268 4.72 -3.74 35.30
N PHE A 269 5.60 -3.31 36.21
CA PHE A 269 5.46 -2.06 36.96
C PHE A 269 6.63 -1.08 36.70
N GLY A 270 7.78 -1.59 36.25
CA GLY A 270 8.91 -0.78 35.82
C GLY A 270 8.65 -0.15 34.45
N ILE A 271 8.77 1.18 34.37
CA ILE A 271 8.67 1.92 33.11
C ILE A 271 10.08 2.13 32.57
N THR A 272 10.37 1.56 31.40
CA THR A 272 11.62 1.80 30.68
C THR A 272 11.54 3.12 29.90
N SER A 273 12.69 3.74 29.64
CA SER A 273 12.75 5.03 28.92
C SER A 273 12.09 4.93 27.55
N GLY A 274 11.21 5.87 27.17
CA GLY A 274 10.51 5.82 25.87
C GLY A 274 9.50 4.67 25.72
N ALA A 275 9.03 4.11 26.84
CA ALA A 275 7.83 3.29 26.93
C ALA A 275 6.86 3.91 27.94
N MET A 276 5.60 3.52 27.83
CA MET A 276 4.54 3.86 28.78
C MET A 276 3.86 2.57 29.25
N LEU A 277 3.35 2.60 30.48
CA LEU A 277 2.50 1.55 30.99
C LEU A 277 1.05 1.89 30.60
N ALA A 278 0.43 1.01 29.81
CA ALA A 278 -0.93 1.21 29.33
C ALA A 278 -1.96 0.51 30.23
N ARG A 279 -3.21 1.02 30.19
CA ARG A 279 -4.35 0.39 30.86
C ARG A 279 -4.48 -1.09 30.47
N GLY A 280 -4.41 -1.98 31.46
CA GLY A 280 -4.26 -3.42 31.25
C GLY A 280 -2.87 -3.97 31.61
N ASN A 281 -2.01 -3.13 32.20
CA ASN A 281 -0.68 -3.47 32.70
C ASN A 281 0.21 -4.09 31.62
N TYR A 282 0.23 -3.50 30.43
CA TYR A 282 1.16 -3.90 29.36
C TYR A 282 2.04 -2.72 28.96
N LEU A 283 3.23 -3.03 28.45
CA LEU A 283 4.19 -2.02 28.01
C LEU A 283 3.91 -1.61 26.56
N TYR A 284 3.94 -0.32 26.31
CA TYR A 284 3.75 0.25 24.99
C TYR A 284 4.82 1.28 24.69
N SER A 285 5.51 1.13 23.57
CA SER A 285 6.56 2.05 23.14
C SER A 285 5.98 3.31 22.52
N VAL A 286 6.63 4.45 22.80
CA VAL A 286 6.28 5.73 22.17
C VAL A 286 6.56 5.69 20.65
N GLN A 287 7.59 4.93 20.24
CA GLN A 287 7.99 4.80 18.84
C GLN A 287 7.90 3.35 18.36
N PRO A 288 7.61 3.11 17.06
CA PRO A 288 7.66 1.77 16.48
C PRO A 288 9.02 1.09 16.62
N ILE A 289 9.04 -0.19 16.99
CA ILE A 289 10.25 -0.98 17.18
C ILE A 289 10.74 -1.50 15.82
N ARG A 290 11.57 -0.68 15.16
CA ARG A 290 12.17 -0.96 13.84
C ARG A 290 13.55 -1.60 13.90
N LYS A 291 14.21 -1.53 15.07
CA LYS A 291 15.52 -2.13 15.33
C LYS A 291 15.43 -2.98 16.60
N PRO A 292 16.28 -4.02 16.75
CA PRO A 292 16.38 -4.75 18.01
C PRO A 292 16.56 -3.77 19.16
N ARG A 293 15.75 -3.96 20.22
CA ARG A 293 15.75 -3.06 21.37
C ARG A 293 15.88 -3.87 22.65
N ARG A 294 16.80 -3.45 23.52
CA ARG A 294 16.97 -4.03 24.85
C ARG A 294 16.32 -3.12 25.89
N TYR A 295 15.62 -3.72 26.84
CA TYR A 295 15.00 -3.02 27.97
C TYR A 295 14.98 -3.92 29.21
N GLU A 296 14.84 -3.29 30.37
CA GLU A 296 14.69 -3.91 31.70
C GLU A 296 13.34 -3.50 32.30
#